data_AF-A0A939JXJ2-F1
#
_entry.id   AF-A0A939JXJ2-F1
#
_cell.length_a   1.000
_cell.length_b   1.000
_cell.length_c   1.000
_cell.angle_alpha   90.00
_cell.angle_beta   90.00
_cell.angle_gamma   90.00
#
_symmetry.space_group_name_H-M   'P 1'
#
loop_
_entity.id
_entity.type
_entity.pdbx_description
1 polymer ?
#
loop_
_entity_poly.entity_id
_entity_poly.type
_entity_poly.pdbx_seq_one_letter_code
_entity_poly.pdbx_strand_id
1 'polypeptide(L)'
;MKHLSLFGWLSLVFIFSAALTCNDHRDQPAPRFRLKTVNYVKPNDAGAVQNGLYILSYDSNGRLLSFSNERFLTLRFKTASITYDANDRINSSYRYLTPTAIPILDYSFDNQNRPTRIRLNYGSDYKVVYDFTYAGNSTTPSSRTTTRIENGTPIGTKTETYTFVGNNATTINGNAHTYDSSPNPYKGLFGFNAIEYLSPDYFSSGSITELNRPFNISENFSDSSVKIFNQNNRTTNAQLTYGSNGLVTKITYTDGNSEEFTYETY
;
A
#
# COMPACT_ATOMS: atom_id res chain seq x y z
N MET A 1 -16.67 74.46 -1.72
CA MET A 1 -15.92 73.31 -2.25
C MET A 1 -15.18 72.57 -1.11
N LYS A 2 -15.86 71.75 -0.28
CA LYS A 2 -15.21 70.94 0.79
C LYS A 2 -15.92 69.63 1.18
N HIS A 3 -16.92 69.15 0.44
CA HIS A 3 -17.68 67.93 0.81
C HIS A 3 -17.46 66.71 -0.10
N LEU A 4 -16.62 66.81 -1.13
CA LEU A 4 -16.32 65.71 -2.05
C LEU A 4 -15.14 64.82 -1.62
N SER A 5 -14.38 65.18 -0.58
CA SER A 5 -13.22 64.41 -0.16
C SER A 5 -13.55 63.26 0.81
N LEU A 6 -14.55 63.41 1.68
CA LEU A 6 -14.79 62.43 2.74
C LEU A 6 -15.30 61.08 2.21
N PHE A 7 -16.14 61.08 1.17
CA PHE A 7 -16.63 59.85 0.53
C PHE A 7 -15.50 59.09 -0.18
N GLY A 8 -14.60 59.79 -0.88
CA GLY A 8 -13.45 59.15 -1.53
C GLY A 8 -12.49 58.50 -0.52
N TRP A 9 -12.29 59.14 0.64
CA TRP A 9 -11.47 58.59 1.71
C TRP A 9 -12.14 57.38 2.40
N LEU A 10 -13.45 57.42 2.65
CA LEU A 10 -14.20 56.29 3.22
C LEU A 10 -14.21 55.07 2.29
N SER A 11 -14.31 55.27 0.97
CA SER A 11 -14.21 54.18 -0.01
C SER A 11 -12.82 53.55 -0.06
N LEU A 12 -11.75 54.34 0.07
CA LEU A 12 -10.37 53.85 0.13
C LEU A 12 -10.11 53.06 1.42
N VAL A 13 -10.65 53.50 2.56
CA VAL A 13 -10.51 52.78 3.85
C VAL A 13 -11.27 51.46 3.83
N PHE A 14 -12.45 51.37 3.19
CA PHE A 14 -13.19 50.11 3.06
C PHE A 14 -12.46 49.09 2.17
N ILE A 15 -11.82 49.54 1.08
CA ILE A 15 -11.02 48.66 0.19
C ILE A 15 -9.75 48.18 0.90
N PHE A 16 -9.06 49.05 1.65
CA PHE A 16 -7.89 48.65 2.44
C PHE A 16 -8.25 47.74 3.62
N SER A 17 -9.42 47.95 4.24
CA SER A 17 -9.91 47.07 5.31
C SER A 17 -10.24 45.67 4.76
N ALA A 18 -10.86 45.58 3.58
CA ALA A 18 -11.14 44.29 2.92
C ALA A 18 -9.85 43.58 2.44
N ALA A 19 -8.82 44.33 2.04
CA ALA A 19 -7.52 43.79 1.67
C ALA A 19 -6.69 43.30 2.87
N LEU A 20 -6.92 43.86 4.07
CA LEU A 20 -6.23 43.48 5.32
C LEU A 20 -7.01 42.45 6.17
N THR A 21 -8.31 42.24 5.92
CA THR A 21 -9.06 41.13 6.53
C THR A 21 -8.90 39.81 5.77
N CYS A 22 -8.23 39.81 4.63
CA CYS A 22 -7.72 38.60 4.00
C CYS A 22 -6.35 38.23 4.61
N ASN A 23 -6.29 38.17 5.94
CA ASN A 23 -5.31 37.33 6.60
C ASN A 23 -5.71 35.90 6.24
N ASP A 24 -5.15 35.46 5.13
CA ASP A 24 -4.74 34.11 4.78
C ASP A 24 -5.17 33.04 5.81
N HIS A 25 -6.47 32.77 5.90
CA HIS A 25 -7.01 31.48 6.32
C HIS A 25 -6.81 30.47 5.17
N ARG A 26 -5.65 30.52 4.50
CA ARG A 26 -5.06 29.28 4.03
C ARG A 26 -4.79 28.51 5.29
N ASP A 27 -5.78 27.72 5.70
CA ASP A 27 -5.55 26.52 6.48
C ASP A 27 -4.21 25.98 5.98
N GLN A 28 -3.22 25.92 6.88
CA GLN A 28 -1.94 25.34 6.52
C GLN A 28 -2.28 24.02 5.80
N PRO A 29 -1.79 23.81 4.56
CA PRO A 29 -2.14 22.62 3.83
C PRO A 29 -1.88 21.45 4.78
N ALA A 30 -2.95 20.68 5.05
CA ALA A 30 -2.91 19.65 6.07
C ALA A 30 -1.62 18.84 5.89
N PRO A 31 -0.81 18.65 6.94
CA PRO A 31 0.48 17.99 6.79
C PRO A 31 0.29 16.69 6.01
N ARG A 32 1.00 16.56 4.88
CA ARG A 32 0.92 15.34 4.08
C ARG A 32 1.86 14.35 4.73
N PHE A 33 1.31 13.18 5.05
CA PHE A 33 2.05 12.11 5.68
C PHE A 33 2.25 10.98 4.69
N ARG A 34 3.43 10.38 4.71
CA ARG A 34 3.71 9.11 4.03
C ARG A 34 4.30 8.12 5.00
N LEU A 35 4.10 6.85 4.70
CA LEU A 35 4.54 5.75 5.55
C LEU A 35 6.07 5.66 5.54
N LYS A 36 6.70 5.77 6.70
CA LYS A 36 8.16 5.67 6.85
C LYS A 36 8.57 4.25 7.21
N THR A 37 7.88 3.64 8.18
CA THR A 37 8.15 2.25 8.57
C THR A 37 6.88 1.47 8.84
N VAL A 38 7.00 0.15 8.65
CA VAL A 38 6.01 -0.84 9.10
C VAL A 38 6.73 -1.90 9.90
N ASN A 39 6.33 -2.09 11.15
CA ASN A 39 6.83 -3.17 12.00
C ASN A 39 5.75 -4.23 12.17
N TYR A 40 6.04 -5.45 11.71
CA TYR A 40 5.20 -6.62 11.91
C TYR A 40 5.60 -7.35 13.18
N VAL A 41 4.63 -7.68 14.01
CA VAL A 41 4.82 -8.47 15.24
C VAL A 41 3.89 -9.68 15.21
N LYS A 42 4.46 -10.88 15.25
CA LYS A 42 3.74 -12.15 15.16
C LYS A 42 4.15 -13.08 16.32
N PRO A 43 3.47 -12.99 17.48
CA PRO A 43 3.93 -13.63 18.71
C PRO A 43 3.75 -15.16 18.74
N ASN A 44 2.81 -15.71 17.97
CA ASN A 44 2.38 -17.11 18.08
C ASN A 44 2.96 -18.05 17.00
N ASP A 45 3.72 -17.52 16.05
CA ASP A 45 4.34 -18.34 15.01
C ASP A 45 5.73 -18.83 15.46
N ALA A 46 5.85 -20.14 15.72
CA ALA A 46 7.01 -20.79 16.35
C ALA A 46 8.33 -20.82 15.53
N GLY A 47 8.55 -19.87 14.63
CA GLY A 47 9.81 -19.70 13.90
C GLY A 47 10.42 -18.32 14.20
N ALA A 48 11.73 -18.27 14.46
CA ALA A 48 12.51 -17.06 14.71
C ALA A 48 12.51 -16.01 13.56
N VAL A 49 11.66 -16.19 12.54
CA VAL A 49 11.61 -15.47 11.23
C VAL A 49 10.33 -14.62 11.09
N GLN A 50 9.56 -14.35 12.17
CA GLN A 50 8.21 -13.76 12.03
C GLN A 50 7.99 -12.23 12.30
N ASN A 51 8.84 -11.50 13.06
CA ASN A 51 8.80 -10.03 13.20
C ASN A 51 9.63 -9.24 12.15
N GLY A 52 9.04 -8.35 11.35
CA GLY A 52 9.76 -7.64 10.28
C GLY A 52 9.60 -6.13 10.34
N LEU A 53 10.72 -5.40 10.46
CA LEU A 53 10.73 -3.94 10.30
C LEU A 53 11.08 -3.58 8.86
N TYR A 54 10.11 -3.01 8.17
CA TYR A 54 10.24 -2.45 6.84
C TYR A 54 10.46 -0.94 6.92
N ILE A 55 11.43 -0.45 6.18
CA ILE A 55 11.73 0.98 6.05
C ILE A 55 11.53 1.37 4.60
N LEU A 56 10.71 2.39 4.36
CA LEU A 56 10.40 2.92 3.04
C LEU A 56 11.24 4.16 2.78
N SER A 57 11.70 4.33 1.54
CA SER A 57 12.40 5.52 1.10
C SER A 57 11.77 6.04 -0.17
N TYR A 58 11.77 7.37 -0.31
CA TYR A 58 11.08 8.06 -1.39
C TYR A 58 12.02 9.01 -2.10
N ASP A 59 11.72 9.28 -3.37
CA ASP A 59 12.43 10.31 -4.13
C ASP A 59 11.91 11.73 -3.81
N SER A 60 12.49 12.73 -4.47
CA SER A 60 12.11 14.14 -4.32
C SER A 60 10.69 14.46 -4.78
N ASN A 61 10.08 13.60 -5.59
CA ASN A 61 8.69 13.74 -6.06
C ASN A 61 7.71 12.99 -5.14
N GLY A 62 8.20 12.39 -4.05
CA GLY A 62 7.38 11.62 -3.12
C GLY A 62 7.01 10.23 -3.62
N ARG A 63 7.66 9.72 -4.67
CA ARG A 63 7.45 8.36 -5.19
C ARG A 63 8.30 7.37 -4.41
N LEU A 64 7.79 6.16 -4.20
CA LEU A 64 8.51 5.12 -3.47
C LEU A 64 9.74 4.69 -4.27
N LEU A 65 10.93 4.97 -3.76
CA LEU A 65 12.19 4.66 -4.41
C LEU A 65 12.69 3.26 -4.02
N SER A 66 12.55 2.92 -2.74
CA SER A 66 13.03 1.66 -2.20
C SER A 66 12.36 1.27 -0.89
N PHE A 67 12.55 0.02 -0.50
CA PHE A 67 12.35 -0.40 0.88
C PHE A 67 13.40 -1.43 1.31
N SER A 68 13.66 -1.49 2.61
CA SER A 68 14.57 -2.45 3.24
C SER A 68 13.88 -3.14 4.40
N ASN A 69 14.30 -4.36 4.71
CA ASN A 69 13.88 -5.08 5.91
C ASN A 69 15.09 -5.29 6.83
N GLU A 70 15.05 -4.73 8.03
CA GLU A 70 16.18 -4.73 8.96
C GLU A 70 16.60 -6.14 9.40
N ARG A 71 15.73 -7.14 9.27
CA ARG A 71 16.04 -8.51 9.67
C ARG A 71 17.04 -9.20 8.75
N PHE A 72 17.24 -8.67 7.54
CA PHE A 72 18.31 -9.09 6.65
C PHE A 72 19.59 -8.28 6.82
N LEU A 73 19.75 -7.42 7.82
CA LEU A 73 21.02 -6.68 8.01
C LEU A 73 22.24 -7.60 8.24
N THR A 74 22.02 -8.88 8.57
CA THR A 74 23.05 -9.93 8.69
C THR A 74 23.24 -10.79 7.44
N LEU A 75 22.31 -10.75 6.47
CA LEU A 75 22.40 -11.48 5.19
C LEU A 75 22.53 -10.46 4.05
N ARG A 76 23.21 -10.79 2.95
CA ARG A 76 23.57 -9.83 1.88
C ARG A 76 22.39 -9.28 1.04
N PHE A 77 21.16 -9.25 1.57
CA PHE A 77 19.95 -8.75 0.93
C PHE A 77 19.67 -7.32 1.39
N LYS A 78 20.13 -6.32 0.62
CA LYS A 78 20.24 -4.96 1.16
C LYS A 78 19.01 -4.09 0.96
N THR A 79 18.31 -4.18 -0.17
CA THR A 79 17.27 -3.21 -0.52
C THR A 79 16.47 -3.75 -1.70
N ALA A 80 15.17 -3.46 -1.72
CA ALA A 80 14.36 -3.49 -2.92
C ALA A 80 14.35 -2.10 -3.55
N SER A 81 14.79 -1.95 -4.80
CA SER A 81 14.60 -0.70 -5.55
C SER A 81 13.40 -0.79 -6.48
N ILE A 82 12.73 0.34 -6.69
CA ILE A 82 11.57 0.48 -7.56
C ILE A 82 11.96 1.35 -8.74
N THR A 83 11.51 0.93 -9.92
CA THR A 83 11.68 1.69 -11.17
C THR A 83 10.32 2.08 -11.71
N TYR A 84 10.30 3.19 -12.45
CA TYR A 84 9.10 3.75 -13.04
C TYR A 84 9.24 3.80 -14.56
N ASP A 85 8.14 3.61 -15.27
CA ASP A 85 8.08 3.77 -16.73
C ASP A 85 7.88 5.25 -17.13
N ALA A 86 7.80 5.49 -18.44
CA ALA A 86 7.63 6.84 -18.99
C ALA A 86 6.29 7.52 -18.61
N ASN A 87 5.32 6.75 -18.10
CA ASN A 87 4.02 7.25 -17.64
C ASN A 87 3.99 7.44 -16.11
N ASP A 88 5.15 7.40 -15.46
CA ASP A 88 5.29 7.50 -14.00
C ASP A 88 4.58 6.36 -13.23
N ARG A 89 4.49 5.18 -13.85
CA ARG A 89 3.92 3.98 -13.24
C ARG A 89 5.05 3.06 -12.80
N ILE A 90 4.85 2.32 -11.71
CA ILE A 90 5.84 1.32 -11.29
C ILE A 90 6.00 0.28 -12.40
N ASN A 91 7.24 0.12 -12.87
CA ASN A 91 7.58 -0.80 -13.96
C ASN A 91 8.09 -2.13 -13.43
N SER A 92 9.10 -2.07 -12.56
CA SER A 92 9.76 -3.24 -12.00
C SER A 92 10.34 -2.96 -10.62
N SER A 93 10.56 -4.01 -9.85
CA SER A 93 11.35 -3.96 -8.62
C SER A 93 12.48 -4.98 -8.59
N TYR A 94 13.55 -4.65 -7.87
CA TYR A 94 14.81 -5.41 -7.88
C TYR A 94 15.29 -5.70 -6.47
N ARG A 95 15.73 -6.93 -6.19
CA ARG A 95 16.53 -7.27 -5.00
C ARG A 95 17.99 -7.11 -5.32
N TYR A 96 18.74 -6.52 -4.40
CA TYR A 96 20.18 -6.58 -4.46
C TYR A 96 20.71 -7.68 -3.56
N LEU A 97 21.24 -8.73 -4.21
CA LEU A 97 22.15 -9.70 -3.63
C LEU A 97 23.54 -9.28 -4.07
N THR A 98 24.21 -8.42 -3.30
CA THR A 98 25.41 -7.70 -3.77
C THR A 98 26.44 -8.66 -4.38
N PRO A 99 26.87 -8.46 -5.66
CA PRO A 99 26.66 -7.31 -6.54
C PRO A 99 25.49 -7.42 -7.55
N THR A 100 24.69 -8.48 -7.49
CA THR A 100 23.67 -8.80 -8.50
C THR A 100 22.31 -8.18 -8.16
N ALA A 101 21.76 -7.39 -9.10
CA ALA A 101 20.36 -6.99 -9.10
C ALA A 101 19.52 -8.12 -9.70
N ILE A 102 18.55 -8.62 -8.95
CA ILE A 102 17.63 -9.67 -9.40
C ILE A 102 16.27 -9.00 -9.58
N PRO A 103 15.71 -8.95 -10.81
CA PRO A 103 14.34 -8.49 -11.00
C PRO A 103 13.42 -9.45 -10.26
N ILE A 104 12.65 -8.91 -9.33
CA ILE A 104 11.71 -9.70 -8.52
C ILE A 104 10.32 -9.53 -9.06
N LEU A 105 9.96 -8.29 -9.44
CA LEU A 105 8.61 -7.99 -9.89
C LEU A 105 8.59 -7.30 -11.23
N ASP A 106 7.68 -7.77 -12.08
CA ASP A 106 7.28 -7.10 -13.30
C ASP A 106 5.81 -6.72 -13.23
N TYR A 107 5.50 -5.51 -13.69
CA TYR A 107 4.15 -4.97 -13.72
C TYR A 107 3.67 -4.86 -15.16
N SER A 108 2.39 -5.16 -15.38
CA SER A 108 1.72 -4.91 -16.65
C SER A 108 0.47 -4.09 -16.41
N PHE A 109 0.15 -3.23 -17.36
CA PHE A 109 -0.96 -2.29 -17.28
C PHE A 109 -1.85 -2.39 -18.52
N ASP A 110 -3.13 -2.10 -18.38
CA ASP A 110 -4.02 -1.90 -19.52
C ASP A 110 -3.90 -0.49 -20.12
N ASN A 111 -4.71 -0.22 -21.14
CA ASN A 111 -4.79 1.09 -21.79
C ASN A 111 -5.44 2.19 -20.92
N GLN A 112 -6.01 1.85 -19.75
CA GLN A 112 -6.46 2.80 -18.74
C GLN A 112 -5.41 3.00 -17.62
N ASN A 113 -4.18 2.51 -17.79
CA ASN A 113 -3.11 2.58 -16.80
C ASN A 113 -3.40 1.83 -15.48
N ARG A 114 -4.29 0.84 -15.51
CA ARG A 114 -4.58 0.00 -14.34
C ARG A 114 -3.67 -1.23 -14.34
N PRO A 115 -3.12 -1.64 -13.19
CA PRO A 115 -2.26 -2.82 -13.11
C PRO A 115 -3.08 -4.09 -13.40
N THR A 116 -2.80 -4.77 -14.51
CA THR A 116 -3.49 -5.99 -14.92
C THR A 116 -2.74 -7.25 -14.51
N ARG A 117 -1.42 -7.16 -14.35
CA ARG A 117 -0.59 -8.29 -13.91
C ARG A 117 0.58 -7.82 -13.07
N ILE A 118 0.85 -8.55 -12.00
CA ILE A 118 2.12 -8.50 -11.28
C ILE A 118 2.74 -9.89 -11.35
N ARG A 119 3.99 -9.99 -11.78
CA ARG A 119 4.72 -11.25 -11.83
C ARG A 119 5.89 -11.21 -10.86
N LEU A 120 5.91 -12.17 -9.95
CA LEU A 120 7.00 -12.47 -9.06
C LEU A 120 7.91 -13.52 -9.68
N ASN A 121 9.19 -13.17 -9.89
CA ASN A 121 10.20 -14.05 -10.46
C ASN A 121 11.19 -14.50 -9.37
N TYR A 122 11.27 -15.81 -9.13
CA TYR A 122 12.33 -16.43 -8.33
C TYR A 122 13.16 -17.35 -9.21
N GLY A 123 14.25 -16.80 -9.76
CA GLY A 123 15.09 -17.53 -10.71
C GLY A 123 14.36 -17.86 -12.01
N SER A 124 14.85 -18.86 -12.75
CA SER A 124 14.29 -19.30 -14.02
C SER A 124 12.98 -20.08 -13.86
N ASP A 125 12.85 -20.80 -12.75
CA ASP A 125 11.95 -21.95 -12.66
C ASP A 125 10.72 -21.67 -11.82
N TYR A 126 10.79 -20.71 -10.89
CA TYR A 126 9.71 -20.43 -9.95
C TYR A 126 9.11 -19.05 -10.20
N LYS A 127 7.77 -19.00 -10.39
CA LYS A 127 7.05 -17.75 -10.59
C LYS A 127 5.71 -17.75 -9.86
N VAL A 128 5.30 -16.58 -9.37
CA VAL A 128 3.90 -16.34 -9.01
C VAL A 128 3.35 -15.20 -9.85
N VAL A 129 2.17 -15.39 -10.39
CA VAL A 129 1.47 -14.39 -11.20
C VAL A 129 0.21 -13.97 -10.45
N TYR A 130 0.00 -12.66 -10.35
CA TYR A 130 -1.23 -12.05 -9.86
C TYR A 130 -1.88 -11.33 -11.03
N ASP A 131 -2.97 -11.90 -11.54
CA ASP A 131 -3.79 -11.33 -12.60
C ASP A 131 -4.96 -10.56 -11.99
N PHE A 132 -5.18 -9.34 -12.44
CA PHE A 132 -6.26 -8.47 -11.98
C PHE A 132 -7.28 -8.26 -13.09
N THR A 133 -8.55 -8.52 -12.76
CA THR A 133 -9.68 -8.25 -13.66
C THR A 133 -10.44 -7.05 -13.14
N TYR A 134 -10.87 -6.19 -14.07
CA TYR A 134 -11.63 -4.99 -13.77
C TYR A 134 -13.02 -5.05 -14.43
N ALA A 135 -14.03 -4.52 -13.74
CA ALA A 135 -15.36 -4.34 -14.29
C ALA A 135 -15.47 -2.93 -14.91
N GLY A 136 -15.69 -2.86 -16.23
CA GLY A 136 -15.86 -1.60 -16.96
C GLY A 136 -14.72 -0.60 -16.72
N ASN A 137 -15.07 0.62 -16.31
CA ASN A 137 -14.13 1.72 -16.06
C ASN A 137 -13.68 1.82 -14.59
N SER A 138 -13.88 0.77 -13.78
CA SER A 138 -13.43 0.77 -12.38
C SER A 138 -11.92 0.96 -12.26
N THR A 139 -11.46 1.73 -11.26
CA THR A 139 -10.05 1.88 -10.90
C THR A 139 -9.59 0.81 -9.89
N THR A 140 -10.51 0.02 -9.33
CA THR A 140 -10.24 -1.11 -8.45
C THR A 140 -10.62 -2.44 -9.13
N PRO A 141 -9.87 -3.52 -8.90
CA PRO A 141 -10.15 -4.80 -9.53
C PRO A 141 -11.41 -5.43 -8.95
N SER A 142 -12.21 -6.09 -9.80
CA SER A 142 -13.32 -6.94 -9.39
C SER A 142 -12.86 -8.34 -8.99
N SER A 143 -11.68 -8.78 -9.44
CA SER A 143 -11.07 -10.03 -8.99
C SER A 143 -9.56 -10.02 -9.12
N ARG A 144 -8.91 -10.90 -8.36
CA ARG A 144 -7.50 -11.26 -8.49
C ARG A 144 -7.39 -12.77 -8.66
N THR A 145 -6.62 -13.22 -9.64
CA THR A 145 -6.22 -14.62 -9.77
C THR A 145 -4.73 -14.74 -9.49
N THR A 146 -4.38 -15.57 -8.51
CA THR A 146 -3.01 -15.92 -8.17
C THR A 146 -2.68 -17.29 -8.75
N THR A 147 -1.61 -17.40 -9.53
CA THR A 147 -1.13 -18.66 -10.11
C THR A 147 0.32 -18.90 -9.74
N ARG A 148 0.62 -20.07 -9.16
CA ARG A 148 1.99 -20.55 -8.92
C ARG A 148 2.44 -21.38 -10.10
N ILE A 149 3.63 -21.10 -10.62
CA ILE A 149 4.23 -21.75 -11.77
C ILE A 149 5.59 -22.29 -11.37
N GLU A 150 5.81 -23.58 -11.64
CA GLU A 150 7.09 -24.27 -11.44
C GLU A 150 7.53 -24.94 -12.73
N ASN A 151 8.78 -24.72 -13.13
CA ASN A 151 9.36 -25.25 -14.38
C ASN A 151 8.46 -24.98 -15.60
N GLY A 152 7.84 -23.80 -15.65
CA GLY A 152 6.92 -23.40 -16.71
C GLY A 152 5.51 -24.00 -16.61
N THR A 153 5.22 -24.83 -15.61
CA THR A 153 3.91 -25.47 -15.43
C THR A 153 3.14 -24.83 -14.27
N PRO A 154 1.87 -24.40 -14.46
CA PRO A 154 1.01 -24.00 -13.37
C PRO A 154 0.74 -25.18 -12.43
N ILE A 155 1.09 -25.02 -11.15
CA ILE A 155 0.88 -26.06 -10.13
C ILE A 155 -0.22 -25.72 -9.13
N GLY A 156 -0.77 -24.51 -9.20
CA GLY A 156 -1.92 -24.11 -8.39
C GLY A 156 -2.46 -22.76 -8.83
N THR A 157 -3.77 -22.56 -8.67
CA THR A 157 -4.45 -21.29 -8.94
C THR A 157 -5.52 -21.01 -7.89
N LYS A 158 -5.59 -19.75 -7.44
CA LYS A 158 -6.61 -19.23 -6.52
C LYS A 158 -7.21 -17.97 -7.13
N THR A 159 -8.54 -17.86 -7.13
CA THR A 159 -9.21 -16.62 -7.53
C THR A 159 -9.93 -16.02 -6.34
N GLU A 160 -9.75 -14.72 -6.16
CA GLU A 160 -10.49 -13.91 -5.21
C GLU A 160 -11.39 -12.92 -5.95
N THR A 161 -12.62 -12.77 -5.48
CA THR A 161 -13.57 -11.81 -6.01
C THR A 161 -13.83 -10.70 -5.00
N TYR A 162 -14.02 -9.49 -5.50
CA TYR A 162 -14.20 -8.30 -4.69
C TYR A 162 -15.46 -7.54 -5.10
N THR A 163 -16.24 -7.11 -4.11
CA THR A 163 -17.29 -6.11 -4.29
C THR A 163 -16.85 -4.84 -3.59
N PHE A 164 -16.77 -3.75 -4.34
CA PHE A 164 -16.43 -2.42 -3.82
C PHE A 164 -17.67 -1.56 -3.65
N VAL A 165 -17.75 -0.84 -2.54
CA VAL A 165 -18.68 0.29 -2.35
C VAL A 165 -17.83 1.51 -2.02
N GLY A 166 -17.92 2.54 -2.87
CA GLY A 166 -16.92 3.60 -2.88
C GLY A 166 -15.53 3.03 -3.16
N ASN A 167 -14.55 3.36 -2.31
CA ASN A 167 -13.16 2.93 -2.45
C ASN A 167 -12.76 1.81 -1.47
N ASN A 168 -13.72 1.03 -0.96
CA ASN A 168 -13.45 -0.07 -0.03
C ASN A 168 -14.14 -1.36 -0.50
N ALA A 169 -13.41 -2.47 -0.44
CA ALA A 169 -13.93 -3.80 -0.77
C ALA A 169 -14.83 -4.32 0.36
N THR A 170 -16.12 -4.06 0.30
CA THR A 170 -17.12 -4.49 1.30
C THR A 170 -17.32 -5.99 1.32
N THR A 171 -16.95 -6.69 0.24
CA THR A 171 -17.02 -8.15 0.17
C THR A 171 -15.77 -8.73 -0.46
N ILE A 172 -15.22 -9.80 0.13
CA ILE A 172 -14.17 -10.64 -0.49
C ILE A 172 -14.64 -12.08 -0.47
N ASN A 173 -14.68 -12.74 -1.62
CA ASN A 173 -15.10 -14.15 -1.73
C ASN A 173 -16.47 -14.41 -1.07
N GLY A 174 -17.39 -13.44 -1.16
CA GLY A 174 -18.71 -13.50 -0.51
C GLY A 174 -18.73 -13.10 0.98
N ASN A 175 -17.58 -12.95 1.65
CA ASN A 175 -17.51 -12.55 3.06
C ASN A 175 -17.57 -11.03 3.20
N ALA A 176 -18.48 -10.54 4.05
CA ALA A 176 -18.66 -9.12 4.30
C ALA A 176 -17.58 -8.55 5.24
N HIS A 177 -17.17 -7.31 4.99
CA HIS A 177 -16.21 -6.57 5.80
C HIS A 177 -16.71 -5.17 6.14
N THR A 178 -16.48 -4.77 7.38
CA THR A 178 -16.70 -3.42 7.87
C THR A 178 -15.39 -2.64 7.93
N TYR A 179 -15.49 -1.33 7.73
CA TYR A 179 -14.35 -0.42 7.69
C TYR A 179 -14.53 0.67 8.73
N ASP A 180 -13.41 1.12 9.29
CA ASP A 180 -13.35 2.38 10.01
C ASP A 180 -13.47 3.55 9.01
N SER A 181 -13.73 4.74 9.51
CA SER A 181 -13.49 6.01 8.81
C SER A 181 -12.01 6.31 8.55
N SER A 182 -11.12 5.59 9.22
CA SER A 182 -9.71 5.92 9.27
C SER A 182 -8.94 5.53 8.01
N PRO A 183 -8.03 6.40 7.51
CA PRO A 183 -7.26 6.14 6.31
C PRO A 183 -6.41 4.87 6.43
N ASN A 184 -6.39 4.10 5.35
CA ASN A 184 -5.52 2.97 5.19
C ASN A 184 -4.09 3.43 4.83
N PRO A 185 -3.06 3.14 5.67
CA PRO A 185 -1.69 3.55 5.40
C PRO A 185 -1.09 2.96 4.13
N TYR A 186 -1.70 1.88 3.62
CA TYR A 186 -1.20 1.14 2.47
C TYR A 186 -1.83 1.56 1.15
N LYS A 187 -2.84 2.45 1.19
CA LYS A 187 -3.53 2.88 -0.01
C LYS A 187 -2.52 3.49 -1.00
N GLY A 188 -2.48 2.95 -2.21
CA GLY A 188 -1.59 3.45 -3.26
C GLY A 188 -0.11 3.08 -3.10
N LEU A 189 0.27 2.34 -2.06
CA LEU A 189 1.62 1.76 -1.93
C LEU A 189 1.75 0.48 -2.75
N PHE A 190 1.42 0.59 -4.05
CA PHE A 190 1.64 -0.46 -5.03
C PHE A 190 3.10 -0.91 -4.97
N GLY A 191 3.35 -2.21 -4.83
CA GLY A 191 4.71 -2.76 -4.82
C GLY A 191 5.47 -2.73 -3.49
N PHE A 192 4.87 -2.25 -2.39
CA PHE A 192 5.52 -2.34 -1.09
C PHE A 192 5.75 -3.79 -0.61
N ASN A 193 5.03 -4.80 -1.14
CA ASN A 193 5.13 -6.15 -0.56
C ASN A 193 5.09 -7.32 -1.50
N ALA A 194 5.15 -7.09 -2.81
CA ALA A 194 5.27 -8.19 -3.75
C ALA A 194 6.62 -8.94 -3.67
N ILE A 195 7.61 -8.36 -2.97
CA ILE A 195 8.98 -8.87 -2.87
C ILE A 195 9.24 -9.75 -1.67
N GLU A 196 8.68 -9.44 -0.50
CA GLU A 196 9.15 -10.10 0.73
C GLU A 196 8.35 -11.35 1.06
N TYR A 197 7.03 -11.32 0.92
CA TYR A 197 6.22 -12.44 1.36
C TYR A 197 4.85 -12.46 0.68
N LEU A 198 4.63 -12.33 -0.63
CA LEU A 198 3.28 -12.62 -1.19
C LEU A 198 2.91 -14.12 -1.22
N SER A 199 3.04 -14.80 -0.07
CA SER A 199 2.05 -15.66 0.59
C SER A 199 2.74 -16.42 1.75
N PRO A 200 2.02 -16.86 2.80
CA PRO A 200 2.37 -18.05 3.56
C PRO A 200 2.39 -19.34 2.71
N ASP A 201 1.93 -19.32 1.46
CA ASP A 201 2.06 -20.43 0.48
C ASP A 201 3.51 -20.65 0.00
N TYR A 202 4.47 -19.99 0.65
CA TYR A 202 5.81 -19.71 0.14
C TYR A 202 6.92 -20.25 1.04
N PHE A 203 6.68 -21.39 1.67
CA PHE A 203 7.79 -22.34 1.75
C PHE A 203 7.71 -23.24 0.52
N SER A 204 8.85 -23.48 -0.11
CA SER A 204 9.06 -24.43 -1.22
C SER A 204 8.68 -25.89 -0.89
N SER A 205 7.99 -26.11 0.23
CA SER A 205 7.44 -27.37 0.74
C SER A 205 5.95 -27.28 1.11
N GLY A 206 5.31 -26.12 0.91
CA GLY A 206 3.90 -25.88 1.23
C GLY A 206 2.98 -26.67 0.32
N SER A 207 2.04 -27.42 0.91
CA SER A 207 1.09 -28.23 0.15
C SER A 207 0.11 -27.34 -0.63
N ILE A 208 -0.49 -27.84 -1.71
CA ILE A 208 -1.56 -27.15 -2.47
C ILE A 208 -2.74 -26.70 -1.59
N THR A 209 -2.88 -27.29 -0.40
CA THR A 209 -3.85 -26.93 0.63
C THR A 209 -3.64 -25.51 1.16
N GLU A 210 -2.39 -25.02 1.22
CA GLU A 210 -2.08 -23.67 1.70
C GLU A 210 -2.59 -22.62 0.72
N LEU A 211 -2.40 -22.84 -0.60
CA LEU A 211 -2.95 -21.97 -1.64
C LEU A 211 -4.48 -21.83 -1.54
N ASN A 212 -5.16 -22.88 -1.08
CA ASN A 212 -6.62 -22.93 -0.94
C ASN A 212 -7.14 -22.47 0.43
N ARG A 213 -6.27 -22.08 1.37
CA ARG A 213 -6.75 -21.67 2.70
C ARG A 213 -7.51 -20.34 2.63
N PRO A 214 -8.51 -20.13 3.52
CA PRO A 214 -9.26 -18.89 3.57
C PRO A 214 -8.36 -17.66 3.75
N PHE A 215 -8.81 -16.53 3.22
CA PHE A 215 -8.16 -15.24 3.42
C PHE A 215 -7.99 -14.93 4.92
N ASN A 216 -6.77 -14.58 5.34
CA ASN A 216 -6.49 -14.10 6.68
C ASN A 216 -5.97 -12.66 6.64
N ILE A 217 -6.63 -11.77 7.39
CA ILE A 217 -6.33 -10.33 7.39
C ILE A 217 -5.07 -9.96 8.18
N SER A 218 -4.71 -10.80 9.16
CA SER A 218 -3.59 -10.58 10.07
C SER A 218 -2.23 -11.01 9.50
N GLU A 219 -2.25 -11.63 8.32
CA GLU A 219 -1.04 -11.99 7.63
C GLU A 219 -0.38 -10.78 7.02
N ASN A 220 0.95 -10.79 7.07
CA ASN A 220 1.81 -9.86 6.33
C ASN A 220 1.24 -9.73 4.93
N PHE A 221 1.11 -8.51 4.40
CA PHE A 221 0.62 -8.03 3.08
C PHE A 221 0.34 -8.96 1.90
N SER A 222 0.90 -10.16 1.89
CA SER A 222 0.69 -11.30 1.03
C SER A 222 -0.72 -11.60 0.60
N ASP A 223 -1.60 -11.67 1.58
CA ASP A 223 -2.94 -12.18 1.39
C ASP A 223 -3.91 -11.02 1.15
N SER A 224 -3.46 -9.81 1.44
CA SER A 224 -4.28 -8.61 1.39
C SER A 224 -3.93 -7.71 0.21
N SER A 225 -3.89 -8.30 -0.99
CA SER A 225 -3.81 -7.56 -2.27
C SER A 225 -4.82 -6.44 -2.39
N VAL A 226 -5.93 -6.51 -1.64
CA VAL A 226 -6.97 -5.48 -1.61
C VAL A 226 -6.67 -4.31 -0.65
N LYS A 227 -5.77 -4.46 0.33
CA LYS A 227 -5.36 -3.36 1.24
C LYS A 227 -4.81 -2.20 0.40
N ILE A 228 -4.01 -2.42 -0.64
CA ILE A 228 -3.47 -1.29 -1.44
C ILE A 228 -4.55 -0.52 -2.23
N PHE A 229 -5.71 -1.12 -2.46
CA PHE A 229 -6.84 -0.51 -3.16
C PHE A 229 -7.85 0.15 -2.20
N ASN A 230 -7.93 -0.32 -0.96
CA ASN A 230 -8.88 0.19 0.03
C ASN A 230 -8.49 1.57 0.53
N GLN A 231 -9.47 2.48 0.63
CA GLN A 231 -9.28 3.78 1.24
C GLN A 231 -9.13 3.71 2.75
N ASN A 232 -9.86 2.82 3.41
CA ASN A 232 -9.91 2.73 4.87
C ASN A 232 -9.47 1.35 5.38
N ASN A 233 -9.15 1.28 6.67
CA ASN A 233 -8.82 0.03 7.35
C ASN A 233 -10.06 -0.77 7.72
N ARG A 234 -9.91 -2.09 7.70
CA ARG A 234 -10.95 -3.03 8.12
C ARG A 234 -10.96 -3.17 9.64
N THR A 235 -12.15 -3.27 10.21
CA THR A 235 -12.34 -3.38 11.66
C THR A 235 -12.85 -4.73 12.12
N THR A 236 -13.39 -5.55 11.21
CA THR A 236 -14.11 -6.79 11.55
C THR A 236 -13.30 -7.78 12.40
N ASN A 237 -11.96 -7.74 12.34
CA ASN A 237 -11.06 -8.61 13.10
C ASN A 237 -9.81 -7.87 13.63
N ALA A 238 -9.93 -6.57 13.92
CA ALA A 238 -8.78 -5.79 14.37
C ALA A 238 -9.16 -4.62 15.26
N GLN A 239 -8.29 -4.32 16.22
CA GLN A 239 -8.30 -3.09 17.01
C GLN A 239 -7.27 -2.12 16.44
N LEU A 240 -7.71 -0.89 16.19
CA LEU A 240 -6.86 0.17 15.63
C LEU A 240 -6.46 1.15 16.74
N THR A 241 -5.20 1.56 16.73
CA THR A 241 -4.66 2.62 17.58
C THR A 241 -4.26 3.80 16.70
N TYR A 242 -4.47 5.01 17.22
CA TYR A 242 -4.32 6.26 16.48
C TYR A 242 -3.25 7.15 17.09
N GLY A 243 -2.54 7.88 16.23
CA GLY A 243 -1.71 9.01 16.61
C GLY A 243 -2.55 10.28 16.81
N SER A 244 -1.93 11.31 17.39
CA SER A 244 -2.55 12.63 17.54
C SER A 244 -2.91 13.32 16.22
N ASN A 245 -2.32 12.87 15.11
CA ASN A 245 -2.60 13.32 13.74
C ASN A 245 -3.74 12.53 13.06
N GLY A 246 -4.43 11.64 13.77
CA GLY A 246 -5.54 10.84 13.24
C GLY A 246 -5.12 9.68 12.32
N LEU A 247 -3.82 9.44 12.16
CA LEU A 247 -3.32 8.29 11.42
C LEU A 247 -3.30 7.03 12.29
N VAL A 248 -3.53 5.88 11.66
CA VAL A 248 -3.38 4.58 12.33
C VAL A 248 -1.90 4.36 12.64
N THR A 249 -1.56 4.20 13.91
CA THR A 249 -0.18 3.91 14.38
C THR A 249 0.00 2.44 14.73
N LYS A 250 -1.10 1.71 15.00
CA LYS A 250 -1.05 0.27 15.25
C LYS A 250 -2.36 -0.41 14.86
N ILE A 251 -2.26 -1.61 14.29
CA ILE A 251 -3.38 -2.55 14.14
C ILE A 251 -3.04 -3.79 14.94
N THR A 252 -3.91 -4.19 15.87
CA THR A 252 -3.81 -5.45 16.60
C THR A 252 -4.92 -6.37 16.15
N TYR A 253 -4.57 -7.52 15.60
CA TYR A 253 -5.51 -8.52 15.12
C TYR A 253 -5.96 -9.46 16.24
N THR A 254 -7.12 -10.09 16.07
CA THR A 254 -7.72 -10.99 17.07
C THR A 254 -6.89 -12.24 17.35
N ASP A 255 -5.99 -12.63 16.45
CA ASP A 255 -5.05 -13.74 16.61
C ASP A 255 -3.74 -13.37 17.32
N GLY A 256 -3.63 -12.11 17.78
CA GLY A 256 -2.47 -11.58 18.50
C GLY A 256 -1.38 -10.99 17.60
N ASN A 257 -1.50 -11.10 16.27
CA ASN A 257 -0.58 -10.43 15.35
C ASN A 257 -0.82 -8.90 15.39
N SER A 258 0.22 -8.12 15.08
CA SER A 258 0.06 -6.68 14.96
C SER A 258 0.98 -6.04 13.93
N GLU A 259 0.56 -4.88 13.46
CA GLU A 259 1.26 -4.00 12.54
C GLU A 259 1.42 -2.63 13.20
N GLU A 260 2.63 -2.08 13.22
CA GLU A 260 2.92 -0.75 13.77
C GLU A 260 3.49 0.17 12.71
N PHE A 261 3.04 1.42 12.69
CA PHE A 261 3.30 2.39 11.64
C PHE A 261 4.00 3.62 12.17
N THR A 262 5.04 4.05 11.45
CA THR A 262 5.57 5.40 11.60
C THR A 262 5.42 6.16 10.29
N TYR A 263 5.22 7.47 10.41
CA TYR A 263 5.03 8.36 9.27
C TYR A 263 6.08 9.46 9.28
N GLU A 264 6.34 10.01 8.10
CA GLU A 264 7.07 11.25 7.94
C GLU A 264 6.23 12.27 7.16
N THR A 265 6.46 13.55 7.46
CA THR A 265 5.92 14.68 6.72
C THR A 265 6.69 14.88 5.42
N TYR A 266 6.00 15.23 4.34
CA TYR A 266 6.61 15.52 3.04
C TYR A 266 5.84 16.58 2.26
#